data_AF-A0A016V3U8-F1
#
_entry.id   AF-A0A016V3U8-F1
#
_cell.length_a   1.000
_cell.length_b   1.000
_cell.length_c   1.000
_cell.angle_alpha   90.00
_cell.angle_beta   90.00
_cell.angle_gamma   90.00
#
_symmetry.space_group_name_H-M   'P 1'
#
loop_
_entity.id
_entity.type
_entity.pdbx_description
1 polymer ?
#
loop_
_entity_poly.entity_id
_entity_poly.type
_entity_poly.pdbx_seq_one_letter_code
_entity_poly.pdbx_strand_id
1 'polypeptide(L)'
;MTVEEYQVGQLWSVAEASKAETGGGEGVEVLKNEPFEDVPLLNGKFSKGQYTHKIYHLQSKVPSIIRKIAPKGSLAIHEEAWNAYPYCKTVLTNPDYMKDNFFVKIETIHLPDRGTTPNAHGLPPEELAKRDVVHINIADDNEFLHAGDIQPSTTPSTYVSTKTGR
;
A
#
# COMPACT_ATOMS: atom_id res chain seq x y z
N MET A 1 10.04 15.99 3.44
CA MET A 1 8.61 15.91 3.83
C MET A 1 8.57 15.44 5.27
N THR A 2 7.79 16.09 6.15
CA THR A 2 7.62 15.64 7.53
C THR A 2 6.60 14.49 7.61
N VAL A 3 6.51 13.84 8.77
CA VAL A 3 5.54 12.75 8.99
C VAL A 3 4.11 13.30 8.91
N GLU A 4 3.86 14.52 9.36
CA GLU A 4 2.54 15.16 9.29
C GLU A 4 2.15 15.52 7.84
N GLU A 5 3.11 16.04 7.06
CA GLU A 5 2.89 16.31 5.63
C GLU A 5 2.62 15.00 4.86
N TYR A 6 3.31 13.92 5.20
CA TYR A 6 3.11 12.61 4.57
C TYR A 6 1.70 12.08 4.82
N GLN A 7 1.13 12.24 6.01
CA GLN A 7 -0.22 11.79 6.32
C GLN A 7 -1.25 12.37 5.34
N VAL A 8 -1.16 13.68 5.08
CA VAL A 8 -2.06 14.37 4.15
C VAL A 8 -1.75 13.97 2.70
N GLY A 9 -0.47 13.95 2.33
CA GLY A 9 -0.02 13.60 0.98
C GLY A 9 -0.41 12.18 0.57
N GLN A 10 -0.27 11.21 1.47
CA GLN A 10 -0.62 9.81 1.23
C GLN A 10 -2.12 9.66 0.96
N LEU A 11 -2.98 10.25 1.80
CA LEU A 11 -4.43 10.15 1.63
C LEU A 11 -4.89 10.73 0.30
N TRP A 12 -4.35 11.89 -0.09
CA TRP A 12 -4.62 12.49 -1.39
C TRP A 12 -4.12 11.60 -2.55
N SER A 13 -2.88 11.11 -2.45
CA SER A 13 -2.27 10.28 -3.49
C SER A 13 -3.03 8.96 -3.69
N VAL A 14 -3.47 8.32 -2.61
CA VAL A 14 -4.30 7.11 -2.67
C VAL A 14 -5.63 7.39 -3.35
N ALA A 15 -6.27 8.52 -3.06
CA ALA A 15 -7.54 8.88 -3.69
C ALA A 15 -7.37 9.13 -5.19
N GLU A 16 -6.33 9.87 -5.61
CA GLU A 16 -6.08 10.14 -7.03
C GLU A 16 -5.64 8.88 -7.79
N ALA A 17 -4.78 8.05 -7.22
CA ALA A 17 -4.40 6.76 -7.81
C ALA A 17 -5.63 5.84 -7.95
N SER A 18 -6.48 5.77 -6.93
CA SER A 18 -7.71 4.96 -6.99
C SER A 18 -8.65 5.44 -8.11
N LYS A 19 -8.76 6.75 -8.33
CA LYS A 19 -9.54 7.32 -9.45
C LYS A 19 -8.92 6.98 -10.80
N ALA A 20 -7.61 7.12 -10.96
CA ALA A 20 -6.90 6.77 -12.20
C ALA A 20 -7.05 5.27 -12.54
N GLU A 21 -7.09 4.42 -11.51
CA GLU A 21 -7.22 2.98 -11.68
C GLU A 21 -8.68 2.48 -11.82
N THR A 22 -9.68 3.35 -11.72
CA THR A 22 -11.10 2.97 -11.80
C THR A 22 -11.74 3.40 -13.11
N GLY A 23 -12.29 2.45 -13.88
CA GLY A 23 -12.96 2.72 -15.15
C GLY A 23 -13.44 1.45 -15.87
N GLY A 24 -14.52 1.56 -16.67
CA GLY A 24 -14.97 0.48 -17.55
C GLY A 24 -15.57 -0.76 -16.87
N GLY A 25 -16.02 -0.65 -15.61
CA GLY A 25 -16.53 -1.78 -14.81
C GLY A 25 -15.45 -2.54 -14.03
N GLU A 26 -14.21 -2.05 -14.07
CA GLU A 26 -13.08 -2.53 -13.28
C GLU A 26 -12.53 -1.39 -12.41
N GLY A 27 -11.85 -1.72 -11.30
CA GLY A 27 -11.31 -0.72 -10.38
C GLY A 27 -11.54 -1.03 -8.91
N VAL A 28 -11.61 0.03 -8.10
CA VAL A 28 -11.69 -0.05 -6.64
C VAL A 28 -13.12 0.16 -6.17
N GLU A 29 -13.72 -0.87 -5.56
CA GLU A 29 -15.00 -0.77 -4.86
C GLU A 29 -14.76 -0.58 -3.37
N VAL A 30 -15.32 0.47 -2.77
CA VAL A 30 -15.20 0.71 -1.32
C VAL A 30 -16.46 0.19 -0.62
N LEU A 31 -16.32 -0.89 0.15
CA LEU A 31 -17.42 -1.52 0.90
C LEU A 31 -17.62 -0.89 2.28
N LYS A 32 -16.51 -0.58 2.96
CA LYS A 32 -16.52 0.06 4.28
C LYS A 32 -15.48 1.15 4.36
N ASN A 33 -15.82 2.22 5.06
CA ASN A 33 -14.91 3.30 5.42
C ASN A 33 -15.44 3.95 6.71
N GLU A 34 -14.97 3.47 7.85
CA GLU A 34 -15.50 3.84 9.16
C GLU A 34 -14.37 3.93 10.21
N PRO A 35 -14.52 4.74 11.26
CA PRO A 35 -13.58 4.73 12.36
C PRO A 35 -13.61 3.37 13.09
N PHE A 36 -12.49 2.96 13.66
CA PHE A 36 -12.41 1.82 14.57
C PHE A 36 -11.76 2.21 15.89
N GLU A 37 -12.12 1.48 16.95
CA GLU A 37 -11.53 1.53 18.28
C GLU A 37 -11.27 0.10 18.77
N ASP A 38 -10.46 -0.04 19.83
CA ASP A 38 -10.16 -1.31 20.51
C ASP A 38 -9.56 -2.45 19.66
N VAL A 39 -8.93 -2.14 18.53
CA VAL A 39 -8.19 -3.13 17.72
C VAL A 39 -6.70 -3.00 17.99
N PRO A 40 -6.07 -3.88 18.79
CA PRO A 40 -4.66 -3.77 19.12
C PRO A 40 -3.78 -4.02 17.89
N LEU A 41 -2.94 -3.04 17.56
CA LEU A 41 -2.03 -3.01 16.44
C LEU A 41 -0.61 -2.73 16.92
N LEU A 42 0.37 -3.30 16.21
CA LEU A 42 1.80 -3.20 16.52
C LEU A 42 2.10 -3.47 18.02
N ASN A 43 1.83 -4.69 18.47
CA ASN A 43 2.03 -5.12 19.85
C ASN A 43 1.27 -4.24 20.88
N GLY A 44 0.07 -3.78 20.50
CA GLY A 44 -0.81 -2.98 21.37
C GLY A 44 -0.45 -1.49 21.46
N LYS A 45 0.49 -1.00 20.67
CA LYS A 45 0.88 0.43 20.66
C LYS A 45 -0.19 1.32 20.05
N PHE A 46 -1.00 0.79 19.15
CA PHE A 46 -2.09 1.50 18.49
C PHE A 46 -3.38 0.72 18.66
N SER A 47 -4.50 1.40 18.85
CA SER A 47 -5.80 0.75 19.09
C SER A 47 -6.98 1.37 18.36
N LYS A 48 -6.80 2.52 17.72
CA LYS A 48 -7.86 3.27 17.06
C LYS A 48 -7.38 3.93 15.78
N GLY A 49 -8.30 4.20 14.87
CA GLY A 49 -7.99 4.80 13.57
C GLY A 49 -9.15 4.71 12.59
N GLN A 50 -8.83 4.64 11.30
CA GLN A 50 -9.80 4.44 10.22
C GLN A 50 -9.66 3.03 9.66
N TYR A 51 -10.78 2.32 9.52
CA TYR A 51 -10.87 1.03 8.86
C TYR A 51 -11.48 1.21 7.47
N THR A 52 -10.88 0.57 6.48
CA THR A 52 -11.46 0.47 5.14
C THR A 52 -11.48 -0.97 4.67
N HIS A 53 -12.58 -1.35 4.02
CA HIS A 53 -12.68 -2.59 3.27
C HIS A 53 -12.98 -2.25 1.81
N LYS A 54 -12.10 -2.70 0.90
CA LYS A 54 -12.23 -2.49 -0.53
C LYS A 54 -12.13 -3.79 -1.30
N ILE A 55 -12.68 -3.81 -2.51
CA ILE A 55 -12.49 -4.89 -3.48
C ILE A 55 -11.83 -4.29 -4.73
N TYR A 56 -10.70 -4.87 -5.12
CA TYR A 56 -10.04 -4.60 -6.39
C TYR A 56 -10.49 -5.61 -7.44
N HIS A 57 -11.16 -5.12 -8.48
CA HIS A 57 -11.60 -5.92 -9.62
C HIS A 57 -10.54 -5.88 -10.72
N LEU A 58 -9.73 -6.95 -10.85
CA LEU A 58 -8.49 -6.96 -11.66
C LEU A 58 -8.61 -7.69 -13.02
N GLN A 59 -9.82 -7.89 -13.55
CA GLN A 59 -10.05 -8.80 -14.67
C GLN A 59 -9.27 -8.48 -15.95
N SER A 60 -9.05 -7.20 -16.30
CA SER A 60 -8.23 -6.79 -17.46
C SER A 60 -6.82 -6.32 -17.08
N LYS A 61 -6.54 -6.14 -15.79
CA LYS A 61 -5.27 -5.57 -15.27
C LYS A 61 -4.22 -6.60 -14.88
N VAL A 62 -4.58 -7.89 -14.79
CA VAL A 62 -3.60 -8.96 -14.57
C VAL A 62 -2.96 -9.44 -15.88
N PRO A 63 -1.70 -9.91 -15.85
CA PRO A 63 -1.05 -10.53 -17.01
C PRO A 63 -1.89 -11.61 -17.68
N SER A 64 -1.79 -11.72 -19.01
CA SER A 64 -2.62 -12.61 -19.82
C SER A 64 -2.55 -14.08 -19.43
N ILE A 65 -1.42 -14.54 -18.90
CA ILE A 65 -1.23 -15.90 -18.39
C ILE A 65 -2.14 -16.13 -17.17
N ILE A 66 -2.18 -15.19 -16.22
CA ILE A 66 -3.04 -15.28 -15.03
C ILE A 66 -4.51 -15.26 -15.45
N ARG A 67 -4.89 -14.38 -16.38
CA ARG A 67 -6.27 -14.30 -16.88
C ARG A 67 -6.76 -15.59 -17.54
N LYS A 68 -5.88 -16.36 -18.20
CA LYS A 68 -6.25 -17.61 -18.87
C LYS A 68 -6.46 -18.78 -17.91
N ILE A 69 -5.81 -18.77 -16.76
CA ILE A 69 -5.92 -19.84 -15.75
C ILE A 69 -6.93 -19.51 -14.64
N ALA A 70 -7.24 -18.23 -14.46
CA ALA A 70 -8.15 -17.72 -13.43
C ALA A 70 -9.63 -17.95 -13.83
N PRO A 71 -10.44 -18.65 -13.00
CA PRO A 71 -11.89 -18.78 -13.22
C PRO A 71 -12.60 -17.41 -13.27
N LYS A 72 -13.75 -17.32 -13.95
CA LYS A 72 -14.56 -16.09 -13.94
C LYS A 72 -14.90 -15.67 -12.50
N GLY A 73 -14.65 -14.41 -12.15
CA GLY A 73 -14.87 -13.87 -10.80
C GLY A 73 -13.70 -14.08 -9.81
N SER A 74 -12.71 -14.91 -10.12
CA SER A 74 -11.58 -15.20 -9.21
C SER A 74 -10.57 -14.04 -9.06
N LEU A 75 -10.70 -12.98 -9.86
CA LEU A 75 -9.78 -11.84 -9.90
C LEU A 75 -10.27 -10.65 -9.06
N ALA A 76 -10.99 -10.93 -7.98
CA ALA A 76 -11.37 -9.96 -6.96
C ALA A 76 -10.43 -10.10 -5.76
N ILE A 77 -9.68 -9.04 -5.45
CA ILE A 77 -8.81 -8.99 -4.26
C ILE A 77 -9.49 -8.12 -3.20
N HIS A 78 -9.71 -8.68 -2.02
CA HIS A 78 -10.23 -7.96 -0.88
C HIS A 78 -9.07 -7.28 -0.15
N GLU A 79 -9.16 -5.97 0.04
CA GLU A 79 -8.25 -5.19 0.87
C GLU A 79 -8.97 -4.77 2.15
N GLU A 80 -8.46 -5.22 3.28
CA GLU A 80 -8.83 -4.68 4.58
C GLU A 80 -7.65 -3.90 5.15
N ALA A 81 -7.86 -2.63 5.49
CA ALA A 81 -6.82 -1.76 6.01
C ALA A 81 -7.25 -1.10 7.32
N TRP A 82 -6.37 -1.13 8.31
CA TRP A 82 -6.48 -0.45 9.60
C TRP A 82 -5.41 0.64 9.66
N ASN A 83 -5.83 1.87 9.36
CA ASN A 83 -4.97 3.04 9.37
C ASN A 83 -5.04 3.71 10.75
N ALA A 84 -4.04 3.43 11.59
CA ALA A 84 -3.82 4.05 12.90
C ALA A 84 -2.56 4.93 12.85
N TYR A 85 -2.55 5.90 11.93
CA TYR A 85 -1.39 6.72 11.62
C TYR A 85 -0.63 7.19 12.89
N PRO A 86 0.70 7.00 12.97
CA PRO A 86 1.63 6.68 11.88
C PRO A 86 1.76 5.20 11.51
N TYR A 87 1.00 4.31 12.13
CA TYR A 87 0.98 2.88 11.78
C TYR A 87 -0.18 2.54 10.85
N CYS A 88 0.06 1.66 9.89
CA CYS A 88 -1.01 1.10 9.05
C CYS A 88 -0.78 -0.40 8.87
N LYS A 89 -1.85 -1.17 8.96
CA LYS A 89 -1.87 -2.59 8.58
C LYS A 89 -2.86 -2.78 7.46
N THR A 90 -2.42 -3.39 6.37
CA THR A 90 -3.27 -3.77 5.24
C THR A 90 -3.14 -5.28 5.00
N VAL A 91 -4.27 -5.94 4.79
CA VAL A 91 -4.34 -7.36 4.48
C VAL A 91 -5.11 -7.52 3.17
N LEU A 92 -4.43 -8.09 2.17
CA LEU A 92 -4.99 -8.44 0.87
C LEU A 92 -5.30 -9.93 0.84
N THR A 93 -6.52 -10.32 0.49
CA THR A 93 -6.95 -11.71 0.38
C THR A 93 -7.73 -11.96 -0.91
N ASN A 94 -7.90 -13.23 -1.28
CA ASN A 94 -8.71 -13.65 -2.41
C ASN A 94 -9.70 -14.74 -1.97
N PRO A 95 -10.74 -14.36 -1.20
CA PRO A 95 -11.58 -15.32 -0.50
C PRO A 95 -12.38 -16.23 -1.46
N ASP A 96 -12.74 -15.74 -2.64
CA ASP A 96 -13.60 -16.47 -3.57
C ASP A 96 -12.89 -17.59 -4.33
N TYR A 97 -11.55 -17.57 -4.40
CA TYR A 97 -10.79 -18.56 -5.17
C TYR A 97 -9.64 -19.17 -4.39
N MET A 98 -8.63 -18.39 -4.00
CA MET A 98 -7.46 -18.93 -3.29
C MET A 98 -7.74 -19.21 -1.79
N LYS A 99 -8.77 -18.59 -1.21
CA LYS A 99 -9.13 -18.74 0.21
C LYS A 99 -7.90 -18.51 1.10
N ASP A 100 -7.63 -19.42 2.02
CA ASP A 100 -6.52 -19.34 2.96
C ASP A 100 -5.13 -19.57 2.31
N ASN A 101 -5.08 -19.97 1.04
CA ASN A 101 -3.81 -20.21 0.34
C ASN A 101 -3.15 -18.92 -0.16
N PHE A 102 -3.82 -17.77 -0.06
CA PHE A 102 -3.28 -16.49 -0.49
C PHE A 102 -3.61 -15.37 0.49
N PHE A 103 -2.56 -14.71 0.97
CA PHE A 103 -2.67 -13.41 1.60
C PHE A 103 -1.41 -12.60 1.35
N VAL A 104 -1.55 -11.28 1.33
CA VAL A 104 -0.43 -10.35 1.42
C VAL A 104 -0.70 -9.42 2.59
N LYS A 105 0.21 -9.39 3.56
CA LYS A 105 0.12 -8.49 4.72
C LYS A 105 1.17 -7.40 4.56
N ILE A 106 0.72 -6.15 4.55
CA ILE A 106 1.58 -4.96 4.50
C ILE A 106 1.42 -4.26 5.84
N GLU A 107 2.51 -4.11 6.57
CA GLU A 107 2.57 -3.36 7.82
C GLU A 107 3.56 -2.22 7.63
N THR A 108 3.11 -0.99 7.91
CA THR A 108 3.86 0.25 7.65
C THR A 108 3.89 1.10 8.91
N ILE A 109 5.05 1.67 9.21
CA ILE A 109 5.23 2.68 10.25
C ILE A 109 5.99 3.88 9.69
N HIS A 110 5.47 5.08 9.92
CA HIS A 110 6.09 6.33 9.51
C HIS A 110 6.87 6.93 10.69
N LEU A 111 8.18 7.10 10.51
CA LEU A 111 9.08 7.59 11.56
C LEU A 111 9.77 8.88 11.11
N PRO A 112 10.02 9.84 12.03
CA PRO A 112 10.72 11.08 11.72
C PRO A 112 12.24 10.87 11.69
N ASP A 113 12.70 9.87 10.93
CA ASP A 113 14.13 9.53 10.77
C ASP A 113 14.49 9.29 9.30
N ARG A 114 15.70 8.79 9.04
CA ARG A 114 16.19 8.51 7.67
C ARG A 114 16.20 7.01 7.36
N GLY A 115 15.26 6.24 7.91
CA GLY A 115 15.23 4.78 7.79
C GLY A 115 16.28 4.08 8.67
N THR A 116 16.69 4.73 9.75
CA THR A 116 17.79 4.27 10.61
C THR A 116 17.32 3.45 11.80
N THR A 117 16.03 3.50 12.16
CA THR A 117 15.47 2.73 13.27
C THR A 117 15.52 1.22 12.97
N PRO A 118 16.31 0.44 13.73
CA PRO A 118 16.36 -1.01 13.54
C PRO A 118 15.06 -1.64 14.04
N ASN A 119 14.59 -2.69 13.35
CA ASN A 119 13.40 -3.46 13.72
C ASN A 119 12.19 -2.59 14.14
N ALA A 120 11.84 -1.58 13.34
CA ALA A 120 10.77 -0.64 13.65
C ALA A 120 9.41 -1.32 13.96
N HIS A 121 9.18 -2.51 13.41
CA HIS A 121 7.98 -3.30 13.62
C HIS A 121 8.02 -4.19 14.88
N GLY A 122 9.16 -4.27 15.58
CA GLY A 122 9.33 -5.12 16.75
C GLY A 122 9.11 -6.60 16.43
N LEU A 123 9.61 -7.05 15.27
CA LEU A 123 9.55 -8.45 14.85
C LEU A 123 10.32 -9.33 15.86
N PRO A 124 9.83 -10.56 16.11
CA PRO A 124 10.58 -11.56 16.85
C PRO A 124 11.94 -11.87 16.19
N PRO A 125 12.96 -12.30 16.96
CA PRO A 125 14.30 -12.57 16.43
C PRO A 125 14.32 -13.53 15.23
N GLU A 126 13.48 -14.55 15.24
CA GLU A 126 13.38 -15.57 14.19
C GLU A 126 12.79 -15.05 12.87
N GLU A 127 11.88 -14.08 12.92
CA GLU A 127 11.34 -13.42 11.73
C GLU A 127 12.29 -12.32 11.26
N LEU A 128 12.85 -11.55 12.19
CA LEU A 128 13.82 -10.50 11.88
C LEU A 128 15.04 -11.06 11.16
N ALA A 129 15.52 -12.25 11.55
CA ALA A 129 16.65 -12.92 10.91
C ALA A 129 16.38 -13.38 9.47
N LYS A 130 15.10 -13.57 9.09
CA LYS A 130 14.70 -13.98 7.73
C LYS A 130 14.35 -12.79 6.83
N ARG A 131 14.36 -11.57 7.38
CA ARG A 131 13.89 -10.38 6.68
C ARG A 131 14.96 -9.84 5.74
N ASP A 132 14.56 -9.53 4.52
CA ASP A 132 15.33 -8.71 3.60
C ASP A 132 15.01 -7.22 3.79
N VAL A 133 16.05 -6.38 3.71
CA VAL A 133 15.92 -4.92 3.80
C VAL A 133 16.23 -4.31 2.45
N VAL A 134 15.21 -3.72 1.83
CA VAL A 134 15.33 -3.00 0.56
C VAL A 134 15.13 -1.51 0.82
N HIS A 135 16.08 -0.70 0.37
CA HIS A 135 15.98 0.76 0.42
C HIS A 135 15.51 1.26 -0.94
N ILE A 136 14.46 2.08 -0.96
CA ILE A 136 13.91 2.63 -2.21
C ILE A 136 14.36 4.09 -2.32
N ASN A 137 15.15 4.39 -3.34
CA ASN A 137 15.53 5.76 -3.67
C ASN A 137 14.57 6.36 -4.71
N ILE A 138 13.66 7.23 -4.28
CA ILE A 138 12.65 7.84 -5.17
C ILE A 138 13.24 8.77 -6.25
N ALA A 139 14.53 9.09 -6.18
CA ALA A 139 15.22 9.90 -7.19
C ALA A 139 16.05 9.06 -8.17
N ASP A 140 16.12 7.73 -7.99
CA ASP A 140 16.82 6.82 -8.91
C ASP A 140 15.82 6.08 -9.80
N ASP A 141 15.69 6.57 -11.03
CA ASP A 141 14.77 5.99 -12.01
C ASP A 141 15.27 4.63 -12.58
N ASN A 142 16.48 4.18 -12.24
CA ASN A 142 17.08 2.99 -12.86
C ASN A 142 17.05 1.74 -11.98
N GLU A 143 16.64 1.85 -10.72
CA GLU A 143 16.74 0.74 -9.76
C GLU A 143 15.52 -0.19 -9.83
N PHE A 144 14.31 0.35 -9.64
CA PHE A 144 13.09 -0.45 -9.50
C PHE A 144 11.99 -0.13 -10.53
N LEU A 145 12.15 0.92 -11.33
CA LEU A 145 11.13 1.36 -12.27
C LEU A 145 11.27 0.66 -13.63
N HIS A 146 10.14 0.33 -14.26
CA HIS A 146 10.14 -0.07 -15.65
C HIS A 146 10.25 1.16 -16.55
N ALA A 147 10.94 1.03 -17.69
CA ALA A 147 11.15 2.14 -18.61
C ALA A 147 9.86 2.82 -19.11
N GLY A 148 8.73 2.10 -19.14
CA GLY A 148 7.43 2.65 -19.52
C GLY A 148 6.79 3.56 -18.46
N ASP A 149 7.20 3.46 -17.21
CA ASP A 149 6.66 4.22 -16.07
C ASP A 149 7.42 5.53 -15.82
N ILE A 150 8.58 5.69 -16.48
CA ILE A 150 9.45 6.87 -16.36
C ILE A 150 8.92 7.96 -17.28
N GLN A 151 8.36 9.02 -16.70
CA GLN A 151 7.84 10.18 -17.40
C GLN A 151 8.24 11.46 -16.66
N PRO A 152 8.31 12.62 -17.33
CA PRO A 152 8.64 13.87 -16.65
C PRO A 152 7.74 14.21 -15.45
N SER A 153 6.48 13.76 -15.45
CA SER A 153 5.54 13.94 -14.34
C SER A 153 5.75 12.97 -13.17
N THR A 154 6.48 11.87 -13.38
CA THR A 154 6.74 10.81 -12.39
C THR A 154 8.21 10.74 -11.97
N THR A 155 9.04 11.72 -12.36
CA THR A 155 10.49 11.79 -12.07
C THR A 155 10.81 12.88 -11.03
N PRO A 156 10.90 12.54 -9.73
CA PRO A 156 11.13 13.52 -8.66
C PRO A 156 12.49 14.22 -8.76
N SER A 157 13.51 13.57 -9.35
CA SER A 157 14.87 14.11 -9.48
C SER A 157 14.95 15.39 -10.32
N THR A 158 13.92 15.66 -11.14
CA THR A 158 13.82 16.86 -12.00
C THR A 158 12.69 17.81 -11.59
N TYR A 159 11.89 17.43 -10.59
CA TYR A 159 10.76 18.22 -10.15
C TYR A 159 11.18 19.24 -9.09
N VAL A 160 10.63 20.45 -9.17
CA VAL A 160 10.78 21.48 -8.12
C VAL A 160 9.41 22.05 -7.78
N SER A 161 9.03 21.97 -6.51
CA SER A 161 7.75 22.47 -6.01
C SER A 161 7.72 24.00 -6.03
N THR A 162 6.76 24.58 -6.75
CA THR A 162 6.57 26.05 -6.75
C THR A 162 6.11 26.62 -5.41
N LYS A 163 5.52 25.78 -4.54
CA LYS A 163 5.02 26.20 -3.22
C LYS A 163 6.07 26.10 -2.11
N THR A 164 6.94 25.10 -2.18
CA THR A 164 7.88 24.78 -1.09
C THR A 164 9.34 24.93 -1.47
N GLY A 165 9.66 25.01 -2.78
CA GLY A 165 11.02 25.06 -3.29
C GLY A 165 11.81 23.76 -3.15
N ARG A 166 11.18 22.68 -2.65
CA ARG A 166 11.76 21.33 -2.56
C ARG A 166 11.78 20.66 -3.92
#